data_AF-A0A0F9FQE2-F1
#
_entry.id   AF-A0A0F9FQE2-F1
#
_cell.length_a   1.000
_cell.length_b   1.000
_cell.length_c   1.000
_cell.angle_alpha   90.00
_cell.angle_beta   90.00
_cell.angle_gamma   90.00
#
_symmetry.space_group_name_H-M   'P 1'
#
loop_
_entity.id
_entity.type
_entity.pdbx_description
1 polymer ?
#
loop_
_entity_poly.entity_id
_entity_poly.type
_entity_poly.pdbx_seq_one_letter_code
_entity_poly.pdbx_strand_id
1 'polypeptide(L)' 'MEQKEVPKENKEEVLKGKIDFIKWFSELNKDSGSIAGGKGANLSEIFNLKISVPPGFVVTAQAYDYFIKKPKNAG' A
#
# COMPACT_ATOMS: atom_id res chain seq x y z
N MET A 1 -30.19 -17.04 28.18
CA MET A 1 -29.25 -15.99 27.79
C MET A 1 -28.15 -16.68 27.02
N GLU A 2 -28.26 -16.69 25.69
CA GLU A 2 -27.29 -17.31 24.80
C GLU A 2 -25.97 -16.55 24.92
N GLN A 3 -24.92 -17.18 25.46
CA GLN A 3 -23.57 -16.65 25.36
C GLN A 3 -23.14 -16.82 23.90
N LYS A 4 -23.20 -15.74 23.11
CA LYS A 4 -22.64 -15.74 21.77
C LYS A 4 -21.12 -15.87 21.88
N GLU A 5 -20.59 -16.98 21.39
CA GLU A 5 -19.15 -17.14 21.18
C GLU A 5 -18.67 -16.01 20.26
N VAL A 6 -17.72 -15.22 20.77
CA VAL A 6 -16.98 -14.25 19.96
C VAL A 6 -16.13 -15.05 18.98
N PRO A 7 -16.24 -14.84 17.65
CA PRO A 7 -15.43 -15.59 16.68
C PRO A 7 -13.95 -15.39 16.98
N LYS A 8 -13.23 -16.48 17.20
CA LYS A 8 -11.78 -16.47 17.36
C LYS A 8 -11.16 -16.07 16.02
N GLU A 9 -10.68 -14.83 15.94
CA GLU A 9 -9.93 -14.32 14.80
C GLU A 9 -8.77 -15.27 14.47
N ASN A 10 -8.75 -15.77 13.23
CA ASN A 10 -7.74 -16.72 12.79
C ASN A 10 -6.40 -15.98 12.63
N LYS A 11 -5.38 -16.41 13.39
CA LYS A 11 -4.04 -15.79 13.45
C LYS A 11 -3.31 -15.68 12.10
N GLU A 12 -3.73 -16.42 11.07
CA GLU A 12 -3.17 -16.32 9.70
C GLU A 12 -3.59 -15.04 8.96
N GLU A 13 -4.79 -14.50 9.21
CA GLU A 13 -5.25 -13.26 8.55
C GLU A 13 -4.56 -12.02 9.10
N VAL A 14 -4.18 -12.03 10.38
CA VAL A 14 -3.47 -10.94 11.05
C VAL A 14 -2.03 -10.78 10.55
N LEU A 15 -1.45 -11.84 9.96
CA LEU A 15 -0.05 -11.87 9.48
C LEU A 15 0.13 -11.49 8.00
N LYS A 16 -0.96 -11.34 7.22
CA LYS A 16 -0.88 -10.60 5.95
C LYS A 16 -0.75 -9.12 6.31
N GLY A 17 0.50 -8.68 6.49
CA GLY A 17 0.85 -7.33 6.91
C GLY A 17 -0.03 -6.27 6.26
N LYS A 18 -0.52 -5.35 7.09
CA LYS A 18 -1.38 -4.23 6.70
C LYS A 18 -0.88 -3.66 5.36
N ILE A 19 -1.73 -3.68 4.33
CA ILE A 19 -1.36 -3.16 3.01
C ILE A 19 -1.16 -1.65 3.14
N ASP A 20 0.06 -1.18 2.90
CA ASP A 20 0.36 0.24 2.80
C ASP A 20 -0.12 0.75 1.45
N PHE A 21 -1.27 1.44 1.43
CA PHE A 21 -1.82 2.01 0.20
C PHE A 21 -1.07 3.26 -0.28
N ILE A 22 -0.27 3.87 0.59
CA ILE A 22 0.47 5.09 0.32
C ILE A 22 1.93 4.90 0.77
N LYS A 23 2.87 5.44 -0.03
CA LYS A 23 4.27 5.63 0.34
C LYS A 23 4.74 7.02 -0.02
N TRP A 24 5.37 7.72 0.91
CA TRP A 24 6.00 9.01 0.67
C TRP A 24 7.22 8.85 -0.23
N PHE A 25 7.55 9.88 -1.04
CA PHE A 25 8.76 9.85 -1.87
C PHE A 25 10.04 9.60 -1.05
N SER A 26 10.08 10.10 0.18
CA SER A 26 11.19 9.87 1.12
C SER A 26 11.39 8.41 1.55
N GLU A 27 10.40 7.54 1.34
CA GLU A 27 10.45 6.12 1.70
C GLU A 27 10.86 5.21 0.53
N LEU A 28 10.99 5.75 -0.68
CA LEU A 28 11.16 4.99 -1.92
C LEU A 28 12.41 5.42 -2.67
N ASN A 29 12.87 4.58 -3.60
CA ASN A 29 14.03 4.85 -4.45
C ASN A 29 13.81 4.28 -5.86
N LYS A 30 14.81 4.40 -6.73
CA LYS A 30 14.76 3.86 -8.11
C LYS A 30 14.40 2.35 -8.19
N ASP A 31 14.71 1.57 -7.16
CA ASP A 31 14.48 0.12 -7.12
C ASP A 31 13.06 -0.23 -6.62
N SER A 32 12.27 0.76 -6.22
CA SER A 32 10.91 0.60 -5.68
C SER A 32 9.83 0.37 -6.75
N GLY A 33 10.21 -0.15 -7.91
CA GLY A 33 9.32 -0.36 -9.06
C GLY A 33 8.12 -1.28 -8.75
N SER A 34 8.31 -2.31 -7.93
CA SER A 34 7.24 -3.23 -7.52
C SER A 34 6.18 -2.60 -6.59
N ILE A 35 6.46 -1.43 -6.03
CA ILE A 35 5.56 -0.70 -5.12
C ILE A 35 4.95 0.51 -5.83
N ALA A 36 5.78 1.29 -6.53
CA ALA A 36 5.40 2.60 -7.07
C ALA A 36 5.30 2.65 -8.60
N GLY A 37 5.63 1.56 -9.29
CA GLY A 37 5.85 1.56 -10.74
C GLY A 37 7.10 2.35 -11.13
N GLY A 38 7.49 2.27 -12.40
CA GLY A 38 8.74 2.89 -12.88
C GLY A 38 8.77 4.43 -12.75
N LYS A 39 7.63 5.10 -12.98
CA LYS A 39 7.54 6.57 -12.83
C LYS A 39 7.64 7.00 -11.38
N GLY A 40 6.90 6.35 -10.48
CA GLY A 40 6.90 6.68 -9.05
C GLY A 40 8.26 6.40 -8.40
N ALA A 41 8.92 5.29 -8.77
CA ALA A 41 10.27 4.96 -8.31
C ALA A 41 11.30 6.01 -8.75
N ASN A 42 11.32 6.38 -10.04
CA ASN A 42 12.24 7.40 -10.55
C ASN A 42 11.96 8.79 -9.95
N LEU A 43 10.70 9.19 -9.80
CA LEU A 43 10.38 10.49 -9.19
C LEU A 43 10.81 10.54 -7.71
N SER A 44 10.66 9.43 -6.99
CA SER A 44 11.11 9.32 -5.59
C SER A 44 12.64 9.41 -5.47
N GLU A 45 13.37 8.79 -6.41
CA GLU A 45 14.84 8.93 -6.50
C GLU A 45 15.24 10.40 -6.69
N ILE A 46 14.61 11.11 -7.64
CA ILE A 46 14.88 12.52 -7.91
C ILE A 46 14.57 13.38 -6.67
N PHE A 47 13.47 13.10 -5.96
CA PHE A 47 13.13 13.77 -4.70
C PHE A 47 14.22 13.56 -3.64
N ASN A 48 14.71 12.33 -3.48
CA ASN A 48 15.73 12.00 -2.47
C ASN A 48 17.13 12.54 -2.81
N LEU A 49 17.41 12.82 -4.08
CA LEU A 49 18.58 13.59 -4.52
C LEU A 49 18.49 15.09 -4.16
N LYS A 50 17.43 15.52 -3.48
CA LYS A 50 17.17 16.92 -3.07
C LYS A 50 17.09 17.89 -4.25
N ILE A 51 16.68 17.37 -5.42
CA ILE A 51 16.29 18.18 -6.57
C ILE A 51 14.94 18.82 -6.24
N SER A 52 14.62 19.97 -6.85
CA SER A 52 13.39 20.74 -6.62
C SER A 52 12.13 19.99 -7.09
N VAL A 53 11.75 18.97 -6.34
CA VAL A 53 10.52 18.19 -6.48
C VAL A 53 9.65 18.53 -5.27
N PRO A 54 8.39 18.95 -5.46
CA PRO A 54 7.48 19.16 -4.34
C PRO A 54 7.30 17.89 -3.51
N PRO A 55 7.04 18.01 -2.19
CA PRO A 55 6.72 16.86 -1.37
C PRO A 55 5.48 16.14 -1.93
N GLY A 56 5.50 14.81 -1.87
CA GLY A 56 4.44 13.99 -2.43
C GLY A 56 4.56 12.52 -2.05
N PHE A 57 3.60 11.73 -2.54
CA PHE A 57 3.48 10.31 -2.27
C PHE A 57 2.98 9.56 -3.50
N VAL A 58 3.11 8.25 -3.46
CA VAL A 58 2.59 7.31 -4.46
C VAL A 58 1.47 6.49 -3.85
N VAL A 59 0.39 6.30 -4.62
CA VAL A 59 -0.60 5.25 -4.34
C VAL A 59 -0.02 3.93 -4.85
N THR A 60 0.16 2.97 -3.96
CA THR A 60 0.96 1.77 -4.25
C THR A 60 0.27 0.83 -5.25
N ALA A 61 1.06 0.03 -5.97
CA ALA A 61 0.54 -1.03 -6.84
C ALA A 61 -0.33 -2.02 -6.05
N GLN A 62 -0.01 -2.26 -4.79
CA GLN A 62 -0.78 -3.09 -3.86
C GLN A 62 -2.17 -2.49 -3.58
N ALA A 63 -2.32 -1.16 -3.58
CA ALA A 63 -3.62 -0.51 -3.47
C ALA A 63 -4.51 -0.80 -4.69
N TYR A 64 -3.92 -0.79 -5.89
CA TYR A 64 -4.64 -1.18 -7.11
C TYR A 64 -5.06 -2.65 -7.06
N ASP A 65 -4.14 -3.54 -6.69
CA ASP A 65 -4.40 -4.97 -6.51
C ASP A 65 -5.54 -5.24 -5.52
N TYR A 66 -5.52 -4.56 -4.38
CA TYR A 66 -6.59 -4.62 -3.39
C TYR A 66 -7.93 -4.17 -4.00
N PHE A 67 -7.93 -3.05 -4.70
CA PHE A 67 -9.15 -2.48 -5.29
C PHE A 67 -9.78 -3.42 -6.32
N ILE A 68 -8.99 -4.02 -7.21
CA ILE A 68 -9.53 -4.90 -8.28
C ILE A 68 -9.95 -6.28 -7.77
N LYS A 69 -9.31 -6.78 -6.71
CA LYS A 69 -9.64 -8.09 -6.10
C LYS A 69 -10.84 -8.00 -5.16
N LYS A 70 -11.18 -6.79 -4.70
CA LYS A 70 -12.38 -6.57 -3.87
C LYS A 70 -13.63 -6.84 -4.72
N PRO A 71 -14.46 -7.84 -4.37
CA PRO A 71 -15.70 -8.09 -5.11
C PRO A 71 -16.61 -6.87 -5.04
N LYS A 72 -17.25 -6.52 -6.15
CA LYS A 72 -18.15 -5.34 -6.26
C LYS A 72 -19.48 -5.49 -5.51
N ASN A 73 -19.64 -6.53 -4.68
CA ASN A 73 -20.91 -6.82 -4.02
C ASN A 73 -21.02 -5.99 -2.73
N ALA A 74 -21.34 -4.71 -2.91
CA ALA A 74 -22.06 -3.90 -1.95
C ALA A 74 -23.44 -3.62 -2.57
N GLY A 75 -24.31 -4.63 -2.49
CA GLY A 75 -25.64 -4.66 -3.07
C GLY A 75 -26.25 -6.04 -2.83
#